data_AF-A0A8D7B2K3-F1
#
_entry.id   AF-A0A8D7B2K3-F1
#
_cell.length_a   1.000
_cell.length_b   1.000
_cell.length_c   1.000
_cell.angle_alpha   90.00
_cell.angle_beta   90.00
_cell.angle_gamma   90.00
#
_symmetry.space_group_name_H-M   'P 1'
#
loop_
_entity.id
_entity.type
_entity.pdbx_description
1 polymer ?
#
loop_
_entity_poly.entity_id
_entity_poly.type
_entity_poly.pdbx_seq_one_letter_code
_entity_poly.pdbx_strand_id
1 'polypeptide(L)'
;MENMISQPHVPGDEVVIRKSASYHPTVWGDYFILQAESSPSTKACIYTYISQMMQVCDARMQERAAELMEQVRSMFKDTTDILQTMALVDSIQLLGLSYHFEKEISEALKRVHDADLNCHGLYETALRFRLLRQQGYHVTPGNMLLRFLGVDVFVCFLYNFVFALYLIQA
;
A
#
# COMPACT_ATOMS: atom_id res chain seq x y z
N MET A 1 13.29 -27.64 31.49
CA MET A 1 14.71 -28.04 31.53
C MET A 1 15.48 -26.94 30.84
N GLU A 2 16.16 -26.10 31.60
CA GLU A 2 16.93 -24.95 31.09
C GLU A 2 18.24 -25.45 30.47
N ASN A 3 18.48 -25.11 29.20
CA ASN A 3 19.75 -25.40 28.52
C ASN A 3 20.77 -24.32 28.85
N MET A 4 21.74 -24.66 29.71
CA MET A 4 22.88 -23.80 30.03
C MET A 4 23.96 -23.94 28.96
N ILE A 5 24.06 -22.97 28.05
CA ILE A 5 25.21 -22.82 27.14
C ILE A 5 26.33 -22.15 27.94
N SER A 6 27.36 -22.91 28.29
CA SER A 6 28.54 -22.41 29.00
C SER A 6 29.55 -21.85 28.00
N GLN A 7 29.90 -20.56 28.11
CA GLN A 7 31.06 -19.97 27.41
C GLN A 7 32.30 -19.94 28.34
N PRO A 8 33.53 -20.00 27.79
CA PRO A 8 34.76 -20.03 28.58
C PRO A 8 35.03 -18.67 29.25
N HIS A 9 35.38 -18.69 30.54
CA HIS A 9 35.54 -17.52 31.40
C HIS A 9 36.96 -16.93 31.37
N VAL A 10 37.08 -15.64 31.04
CA VAL A 10 38.27 -14.80 31.26
C VAL A 10 38.12 -14.10 32.64
N PRO A 11 39.12 -14.10 33.53
CA PRO A 11 38.96 -13.57 34.89
C PRO A 11 39.13 -12.05 34.92
N GLY A 12 38.04 -11.31 35.17
CA GLY A 12 38.08 -9.86 35.42
C GLY A 12 36.78 -9.09 35.18
N ASP A 13 35.83 -9.63 34.40
CA ASP A 13 34.58 -8.93 34.08
C ASP A 13 33.45 -9.32 35.04
N GLU A 14 32.80 -8.33 35.66
CA GLU A 14 31.53 -8.52 36.35
C GLU A 14 30.52 -9.19 35.41
N VAL A 15 30.00 -10.36 35.80
CA VAL A 15 29.02 -11.09 35.00
C VAL A 15 27.72 -10.29 34.96
N VAL A 16 27.55 -9.48 33.90
CA VAL A 16 26.31 -8.75 33.64
C VAL A 16 25.23 -9.76 33.24
N ILE A 17 24.40 -10.18 34.19
CA ILE A 17 23.26 -11.06 33.94
C ILE A 17 22.17 -10.27 33.20
N ARG A 18 22.12 -10.42 31.87
CA ARG A 18 21.03 -9.89 31.06
C ARG A 18 19.85 -10.87 31.07
N LYS A 19 18.66 -10.37 31.41
CA LYS A 19 17.42 -11.15 31.24
C LYS A 19 17.20 -11.38 29.74
N SER A 20 17.29 -12.62 29.31
CA SER A 20 16.95 -13.01 27.94
C SER A 20 15.43 -12.98 27.77
N ALA A 21 14.96 -12.33 26.72
CA ALA A 21 13.57 -12.40 26.32
C ALA A 21 13.39 -13.63 25.41
N SER A 22 12.48 -14.52 25.78
CA SER A 22 12.17 -15.76 25.06
C SER A 22 11.31 -15.47 23.81
N TYR A 23 11.85 -14.70 22.88
CA TYR A 23 11.17 -14.41 21.62
C TYR A 23 11.05 -15.67 20.77
N HIS A 24 9.91 -15.81 20.10
CA HIS A 24 9.71 -16.89 19.15
C HIS A 24 10.59 -16.66 17.91
N PRO A 25 11.19 -17.70 17.31
CA PRO A 25 11.95 -17.58 16.07
C PRO A 25 11.08 -17.05 14.91
N THR A 26 11.73 -16.58 13.85
CA THR A 26 11.03 -16.07 12.68
C THR A 26 10.22 -17.18 12.01
N VAL A 27 9.02 -16.84 11.52
CA VAL A 27 8.12 -17.80 10.83
C VAL A 27 8.77 -18.34 9.55
N TRP A 28 9.67 -17.55 8.95
CA TRP A 28 10.30 -17.85 7.66
C TRP A 28 11.70 -18.45 7.78
N GLY A 29 12.30 -18.45 8.98
CA GLY A 29 13.70 -18.83 9.16
C GLY A 29 14.62 -18.10 8.18
N ASP A 30 15.57 -18.84 7.61
CA ASP A 30 16.50 -18.33 6.59
C ASP A 30 16.04 -18.63 5.16
N TYR A 31 14.79 -19.04 4.96
CA TYR A 31 14.29 -19.51 3.66
C TYR A 31 14.56 -18.51 2.51
N PHE A 32 14.19 -17.24 2.71
CA PHE A 32 14.42 -16.20 1.71
C PHE A 32 15.90 -15.79 1.57
N ILE A 33 16.68 -15.92 2.66
CA ILE A 33 18.12 -15.58 2.69
C ILE A 33 18.91 -16.63 1.89
N LEU A 34 18.70 -17.91 2.18
CA LEU A 34 19.36 -19.01 1.49
C LEU A 34 18.98 -19.07 0.00
N GLN A 35 17.75 -18.68 -0.34
CA GLN A 35 17.34 -18.55 -1.72
C GLN A 35 18.10 -17.41 -2.43
N ALA A 36 18.32 -16.27 -1.77
CA ALA A 36 19.12 -15.17 -2.29
C ALA A 36 20.62 -15.50 -2.40
N GLU A 37 21.15 -16.38 -1.55
CA GLU A 37 22.58 -16.78 -1.54
C GLU A 37 22.89 -18.01 -2.42
N SER A 38 21.87 -18.72 -2.89
CA SER A 38 22.06 -19.94 -3.67
C SER A 38 22.88 -19.73 -4.96
N SER A 39 23.64 -20.77 -5.33
CA SER A 39 24.49 -20.79 -6.54
C SER A 39 23.69 -20.43 -7.79
N PRO A 40 24.27 -19.72 -8.77
CA PRO A 40 23.60 -19.37 -10.02
C PRO A 40 22.92 -20.56 -10.73
N SER A 41 23.52 -21.76 -10.66
CA SER A 41 22.95 -22.98 -11.25
C SER A 41 21.73 -23.51 -10.49
N THR A 42 21.74 -23.42 -9.16
CA THR A 42 20.61 -23.81 -8.29
C THR A 42 19.44 -22.83 -8.46
N LYS A 43 19.74 -21.52 -8.52
CA LYS A 43 18.74 -20.49 -8.84
C LYS A 43 18.11 -20.74 -10.20
N ALA A 44 18.92 -21.00 -11.23
CA ALA A 44 18.43 -21.30 -12.57
C ALA A 44 17.48 -22.50 -12.56
N CYS A 45 17.82 -23.62 -11.91
CA CYS A 45 16.92 -24.77 -11.79
C CYS A 45 15.59 -24.41 -11.10
N ILE A 46 15.63 -23.71 -9.96
CA ILE A 46 14.41 -23.32 -9.21
C ILE A 46 13.53 -22.39 -10.05
N TYR A 47 14.12 -21.36 -10.67
CA TYR A 47 13.38 -20.42 -11.52
C TYR A 47 12.83 -21.10 -12.79
N THR A 48 13.55 -22.07 -13.36
CA THR A 48 13.07 -22.82 -14.53
C THR A 48 11.89 -23.70 -14.16
N TYR A 49 11.92 -24.37 -12.99
CA TYR A 49 10.80 -25.17 -12.49
C TYR A 49 9.57 -24.31 -12.18
N ILE A 50 9.75 -23.19 -11.48
CA ILE A 50 8.66 -22.24 -11.19
C ILE A 50 8.11 -21.64 -12.50
N SER A 51 8.97 -21.25 -13.43
CA SER A 51 8.57 -20.70 -14.74
C SER A 51 7.80 -21.71 -15.57
N GLN A 52 8.22 -22.98 -15.63
CA GLN A 52 7.48 -24.04 -16.32
C GLN A 52 6.11 -24.30 -15.71
N MET A 53 5.98 -24.29 -14.38
CA MET A 53 4.68 -24.41 -13.71
C MET A 53 3.78 -23.18 -13.97
N MET A 54 4.37 -22.00 -14.17
CA MET A 54 3.64 -20.75 -14.37
C MET A 54 3.26 -20.49 -15.85
N GLN A 55 4.04 -20.96 -16.83
CA GLN A 55 3.92 -20.59 -18.25
C GLN A 55 2.54 -20.82 -18.88
N VAL A 56 1.82 -21.89 -18.53
CA VAL A 56 0.50 -22.19 -19.12
C VAL A 56 -0.62 -21.34 -18.51
N CYS A 57 -0.47 -20.90 -17.25
CA CYS A 57 -1.39 -19.97 -16.61
C CYS A 57 -1.07 -18.52 -16.95
N ASP A 58 0.18 -18.20 -17.25
CA ASP A 58 0.68 -16.83 -17.36
C ASP A 58 0.16 -16.09 -18.60
N ALA A 59 0.27 -16.66 -19.81
CA ALA A 59 -0.12 -15.95 -21.03
C ALA A 59 -1.63 -15.56 -21.06
N ARG A 60 -2.50 -16.49 -20.67
CA ARG A 60 -3.95 -16.24 -20.62
C ARG A 60 -4.32 -15.27 -19.48
N MET A 61 -3.63 -15.34 -18.34
CA MET A 61 -3.85 -14.39 -17.25
C MET A 61 -3.35 -12.99 -17.60
N GLN A 62 -2.22 -12.88 -18.30
CA GLN A 62 -1.68 -11.63 -18.81
C GLN A 62 -2.60 -11.00 -19.85
N GLU A 63 -3.11 -11.78 -20.81
CA GLU A 63 -4.09 -11.31 -21.79
C GLU A 63 -5.34 -10.77 -21.11
N ARG A 64 -5.92 -11.55 -20.19
CA ARG A 64 -7.08 -11.12 -19.41
C ARG A 64 -6.80 -9.88 -18.56
N ALA A 65 -5.60 -9.78 -17.97
CA ALA A 65 -5.21 -8.60 -17.20
C ALA A 65 -5.13 -7.36 -18.10
N ALA A 66 -4.55 -7.49 -19.30
CA ALA A 66 -4.49 -6.40 -20.28
C ALA A 66 -5.90 -5.96 -20.74
N GLU A 67 -6.79 -6.92 -21.02
CA GLU A 67 -8.19 -6.64 -21.35
C GLU A 67 -8.90 -5.87 -20.23
N LEU A 68 -8.72 -6.30 -18.97
CA LEU A 68 -9.33 -5.64 -17.82
C LEU A 68 -8.73 -4.23 -17.60
N MET A 69 -7.43 -4.06 -17.81
CA MET A 69 -6.80 -2.74 -17.75
C MET A 69 -7.39 -1.79 -18.79
N GLU A 70 -7.60 -2.24 -20.03
CA GLU A 70 -8.26 -1.43 -21.05
C GLU A 70 -9.72 -1.10 -20.70
N GLN A 71 -10.45 -2.05 -20.10
CA GLN A 71 -11.80 -1.77 -19.61
C GLN A 71 -11.80 -0.67 -18.55
N VAL A 72 -10.86 -0.70 -17.60
CA VAL A 72 -10.71 0.38 -16.60
C VAL A 72 -10.36 1.71 -17.27
N ARG A 73 -9.49 1.71 -18.29
CA ARG A 73 -9.21 2.93 -19.09
C ARG A 73 -10.46 3.45 -19.79
N SER A 74 -11.33 2.58 -20.28
CA SER A 74 -12.63 2.99 -20.84
C SER A 74 -13.52 3.61 -19.76
N MET A 75 -13.58 3.01 -18.57
CA MET A 75 -14.37 3.56 -17.45
C MET A 75 -13.97 4.99 -17.11
N PHE A 76 -12.68 5.34 -17.16
CA PHE A 76 -12.23 6.73 -16.96
C PHE A 76 -12.74 7.71 -18.03
N LYS A 77 -12.90 7.26 -19.27
CA LYS A 77 -13.41 8.05 -20.40
C LYS A 77 -14.94 8.18 -20.35
N ASP A 78 -15.62 7.09 -20.01
CA ASP A 78 -17.08 6.99 -20.03
C ASP A 78 -17.72 7.66 -18.81
N THR A 79 -17.00 7.67 -17.67
CA THR A 79 -17.50 8.26 -16.42
C THR A 79 -17.48 9.79 -16.48
N THR A 80 -18.68 10.36 -16.64
CA THR A 80 -18.92 11.81 -16.59
C THR A 80 -19.27 12.30 -15.18
N ASP A 81 -19.81 11.43 -14.34
CA ASP A 81 -20.14 11.76 -12.95
C ASP A 81 -18.89 11.85 -12.07
N ILE A 82 -18.78 12.93 -11.33
CA ILE A 82 -17.56 13.22 -10.56
C ILE A 82 -17.51 12.36 -9.29
N LEU A 83 -18.66 12.00 -8.70
CA LEU A 83 -18.67 11.09 -7.54
C LEU A 83 -18.21 9.69 -7.93
N GLN A 84 -18.73 9.16 -9.04
CA GLN A 84 -18.25 7.89 -9.62
C GLN A 84 -16.77 7.96 -9.99
N THR A 85 -16.31 9.09 -10.54
CA THR A 85 -14.89 9.30 -10.86
C THR A 85 -14.02 9.19 -9.59
N MET A 86 -14.43 9.84 -8.49
CA MET A 86 -13.71 9.73 -7.22
C MET A 86 -13.71 8.30 -6.68
N ALA A 87 -14.84 7.59 -6.74
CA ALA A 87 -14.94 6.21 -6.28
C ALA A 87 -14.07 5.24 -7.10
N LEU A 88 -13.98 5.46 -8.42
CA LEU A 88 -13.10 4.69 -9.30
C LEU A 88 -11.63 4.89 -8.94
N VAL A 89 -11.20 6.15 -8.77
CA VAL A 89 -9.82 6.48 -8.36
C VAL A 89 -9.50 5.86 -7.02
N ASP A 90 -10.41 5.96 -6.05
CA ASP A 90 -10.21 5.40 -4.71
C ASP A 90 -10.05 3.87 -4.75
N SER A 91 -10.91 3.21 -5.52
CA SER A 91 -10.85 1.74 -5.67
C SER A 91 -9.52 1.30 -6.28
N ILE A 92 -9.03 2.00 -7.31
CA ILE A 92 -7.76 1.68 -7.97
C ILE A 92 -6.57 1.88 -7.02
N GLN A 93 -6.60 2.93 -6.21
CA GLN A 93 -5.57 3.19 -5.19
C GLN A 93 -5.57 2.12 -4.10
N LEU A 94 -6.75 1.73 -3.59
CA LEU A 94 -6.88 0.67 -2.57
C LEU A 94 -6.45 -0.71 -3.09
N LEU A 95 -6.61 -0.96 -4.38
CA LEU A 95 -6.12 -2.18 -5.04
C LEU A 95 -4.60 -2.16 -5.31
N GLY A 96 -3.92 -1.03 -5.07
CA GLY A 96 -2.49 -0.88 -5.37
C GLY A 96 -2.18 -0.86 -6.86
N LEU A 97 -3.15 -0.52 -7.72
CA LEU A 97 -3.03 -0.53 -9.17
C LEU A 97 -2.80 0.88 -9.76
N SER A 98 -2.67 1.90 -8.93
CA SER A 98 -2.58 3.31 -9.36
C SER A 98 -1.46 3.59 -10.35
N TYR A 99 -0.34 2.85 -10.27
CA TYR A 99 0.81 3.00 -11.16
C TYR A 99 0.52 2.66 -12.63
N HIS A 100 -0.55 1.89 -12.91
CA HIS A 100 -0.98 1.57 -14.28
C HIS A 100 -1.85 2.65 -14.93
N PHE A 101 -2.34 3.61 -14.12
CA PHE A 101 -3.35 4.60 -14.50
C PHE A 101 -2.97 6.02 -14.06
N GLU A 102 -1.69 6.32 -13.88
CA GLU A 102 -1.22 7.60 -13.33
C GLU A 102 -1.76 8.81 -14.11
N LYS A 103 -1.79 8.69 -15.45
CA LYS A 103 -2.30 9.72 -16.33
C LYS A 103 -3.81 9.91 -16.16
N GLU A 104 -4.57 8.83 -16.22
CA GLU A 104 -6.02 8.82 -16.10
C GLU A 104 -6.47 9.36 -14.73
N ILE A 105 -5.77 8.96 -13.66
CA ILE A 105 -5.99 9.46 -12.29
C ILE A 105 -5.70 10.95 -12.22
N SER A 106 -4.59 11.42 -12.80
CA SER A 106 -4.24 12.85 -12.80
C SER A 106 -5.29 13.69 -13.52
N GLU A 107 -5.75 13.24 -14.70
CA GLU A 107 -6.80 13.91 -15.47
C GLU A 107 -8.15 13.88 -14.74
N ALA A 108 -8.50 12.75 -14.12
CA ALA A 108 -9.69 12.61 -13.30
C ALA A 108 -9.68 13.57 -12.10
N LEU A 109 -8.56 13.67 -11.39
CA LEU A 109 -8.46 14.52 -10.21
C LEU A 109 -8.40 16.00 -10.54
N LYS A 110 -7.86 16.36 -11.71
CA LYS A 110 -8.01 17.72 -12.24
C LYS A 110 -9.49 18.08 -12.44
N ARG A 111 -10.28 17.18 -13.05
CA ARG A 111 -11.74 17.39 -13.19
C ARG A 111 -12.44 17.51 -11.83
N VAL A 112 -12.08 16.66 -10.87
CA VAL A 112 -12.62 16.69 -9.49
C VAL A 112 -12.27 17.99 -8.78
N HIS A 113 -11.07 18.52 -8.99
CA HIS A 113 -10.63 19.80 -8.44
C HIS A 113 -11.43 20.96 -9.03
N ASP A 114 -11.51 21.02 -10.36
CA ASP A 114 -12.12 22.14 -11.09
C ASP A 114 -13.65 22.14 -11.02
N ALA A 115 -14.26 21.01 -10.65
CA ALA A 115 -15.70 20.92 -10.49
C ALA A 115 -16.19 21.71 -9.26
N ASP A 116 -17.24 22.51 -9.45
CA ASP A 116 -17.97 23.14 -8.36
C ASP A 116 -18.93 22.13 -7.71
N LEU A 117 -18.36 21.14 -7.02
CA LEU A 117 -19.13 20.16 -6.27
C LEU A 117 -19.46 20.69 -4.89
N ASN A 118 -20.74 20.96 -4.67
CA ASN A 118 -21.28 21.06 -3.34
C ASN A 118 -21.58 19.65 -2.81
N CYS A 119 -20.55 18.87 -2.47
CA CYS A 119 -20.71 17.51 -1.94
C CYS A 119 -21.71 17.53 -0.78
N HIS A 120 -22.79 16.77 -0.81
CA HIS A 120 -23.83 16.90 0.23
C HIS A 120 -23.53 16.08 1.49
N GLY A 121 -22.75 15.00 1.37
CA GLY A 121 -22.39 14.13 2.49
C GLY A 121 -20.95 14.28 2.96
N LEU A 122 -20.72 13.85 4.20
CA LEU A 122 -19.41 13.84 4.84
C LEU A 122 -18.42 12.92 4.10
N TYR A 123 -18.90 11.75 3.66
CA TYR A 123 -18.09 10.76 2.97
C TYR A 123 -17.51 11.31 1.66
N GLU A 124 -18.35 11.87 0.80
CA GLU A 124 -17.97 12.42 -0.50
C GLU A 124 -17.03 13.61 -0.33
N THR A 125 -17.29 14.45 0.68
CA THR A 125 -16.45 15.59 1.02
C THR A 125 -15.07 15.15 1.52
N ALA A 126 -15.02 14.17 2.42
CA ALA A 126 -13.77 13.64 2.96
C ALA A 126 -12.96 12.90 1.89
N LEU A 127 -13.64 12.13 1.03
CA LEU A 127 -13.04 11.45 -0.11
C LEU A 127 -12.41 12.44 -1.07
N ARG A 128 -13.16 13.47 -1.48
CA ARG A 128 -12.67 14.55 -2.34
C ARG A 128 -11.43 15.22 -1.75
N PHE A 129 -11.51 15.60 -0.47
CA PHE A 129 -10.40 16.23 0.24
C PHE A 129 -9.16 15.33 0.26
N ARG A 130 -9.32 14.05 0.62
CA ARG A 130 -8.22 13.08 0.68
C ARG A 130 -7.54 12.91 -0.68
N LEU A 131 -8.32 12.63 -1.73
CA LEU A 131 -7.78 12.37 -3.08
C LEU A 131 -7.01 13.57 -3.62
N LEU A 132 -7.53 14.80 -3.44
CA LEU A 132 -6.88 16.02 -3.88
C LEU A 132 -5.59 16.29 -3.10
N ARG A 133 -5.58 16.12 -1.77
CA ARG A 133 -4.39 16.31 -0.95
C ARG A 133 -3.29 15.31 -1.26
N GLN A 134 -3.63 14.05 -1.52
CA GLN A 134 -2.66 13.01 -1.89
C GLN A 134 -1.91 13.34 -3.18
N GLN A 135 -2.52 14.11 -4.09
CA GLN A 135 -1.92 14.53 -5.37
C GLN A 135 -1.37 15.96 -5.34
N GLY A 136 -1.22 16.55 -4.16
CA GLY A 136 -0.60 17.87 -3.98
C GLY A 136 -1.49 19.07 -4.29
N TYR A 137 -2.79 18.89 -4.51
CA TYR A 137 -3.71 20.01 -4.68
C TYR A 137 -3.91 20.78 -3.37
N HIS A 138 -3.91 22.10 -3.46
CA HIS A 138 -4.15 22.98 -2.32
C HIS A 138 -5.65 23.11 -2.04
N VAL A 139 -6.18 22.23 -1.20
CA VAL A 139 -7.56 22.31 -0.68
C VAL A 139 -7.57 22.72 0.78
N THR A 140 -8.35 23.77 1.09
CA THR A 140 -8.50 24.29 2.46
C THR A 140 -9.50 23.42 3.25
N PRO A 141 -9.09 22.80 4.37
CA PRO A 141 -9.99 21.96 5.19
C PRO A 141 -11.21 22.74 5.69
N GLY A 142 -11.02 24.03 5.97
CA GLY A 142 -12.03 24.94 6.48
C GLY A 142 -13.29 24.95 5.62
N ASN A 143 -13.16 25.22 4.32
CA ASN A 143 -14.33 25.39 3.45
C ASN A 143 -15.05 24.08 3.14
N MET A 144 -14.35 22.93 3.20
CA MET A 144 -14.93 21.64 2.84
C MET A 144 -15.52 20.92 4.06
N LEU A 145 -14.81 20.88 5.19
CA LEU A 145 -15.14 20.01 6.32
C LEU A 145 -15.76 20.75 7.52
N LEU A 146 -15.68 22.09 7.62
CA LEU A 146 -16.25 22.84 8.77
C LEU A 146 -17.76 22.68 8.93
N ARG A 147 -18.51 22.49 7.85
CA ARG A 147 -19.96 22.23 7.94
C ARG A 147 -20.30 20.92 8.65
N PHE A 148 -19.34 20.01 8.81
CA PHE A 148 -19.51 18.74 9.51
C PHE A 148 -18.75 18.68 10.84
N LEU A 149 -18.02 19.74 11.21
CA LEU A 149 -17.16 19.80 12.41
C LEU A 149 -17.94 19.98 13.73
N GLY A 150 -19.20 19.53 13.77
CA GLY A 150 -20.01 19.45 14.98
C GLY A 150 -19.80 18.18 15.81
N VAL A 151 -19.06 17.17 15.34
CA VAL A 151 -18.88 15.90 16.09
C VAL A 151 -17.55 15.24 15.72
N ASP A 152 -16.79 14.81 16.73
CA ASP A 152 -15.60 13.94 16.89
C ASP A 152 -14.95 13.15 15.72
N VAL A 153 -15.14 13.49 14.45
CA VAL A 153 -14.69 12.70 13.29
C VAL A 153 -13.26 13.05 12.85
N PHE A 154 -12.75 14.24 13.23
CA PHE A 154 -11.45 14.73 12.75
C PHE A 154 -10.26 13.89 13.24
N VAL A 155 -10.40 13.25 14.42
CA VAL A 155 -9.31 12.50 15.05
C VAL A 155 -9.07 11.17 14.32
N CYS A 156 -10.11 10.45 13.89
CA CYS A 156 -9.93 9.17 13.17
C CYS A 156 -9.32 9.35 11.76
N PHE A 157 -9.65 10.43 11.06
CA PHE A 157 -9.13 10.67 9.71
C PHE A 157 -7.66 11.10 9.71
N LEU A 158 -7.25 11.97 10.64
CA LEU A 158 -5.85 12.40 10.72
C LEU A 158 -4.94 11.29 11.25
N TYR A 159 -5.38 10.47 12.22
CA TYR A 159 -4.53 9.41 12.76
C TYR A 159 -4.18 8.34 11.73
N ASN A 160 -5.09 7.98 10.82
CA ASN A 160 -4.78 7.08 9.71
C ASN A 160 -3.90 7.76 8.63
N PHE A 161 -4.09 9.06 8.38
CA PHE A 161 -3.34 9.80 7.36
C PHE A 161 -1.90 10.12 7.78
N VAL A 162 -1.68 10.45 9.06
CA VAL A 162 -0.33 10.69 9.62
C VAL A 162 0.46 9.38 9.71
N PHE A 163 -0.18 8.24 10.02
CA PHE A 163 0.48 6.94 10.03
C PHE A 163 0.89 6.48 8.62
N ALA A 164 0.07 6.76 7.60
CA ALA A 164 0.39 6.47 6.21
C ALA A 164 1.55 7.33 5.66
N LEU A 165 1.66 8.59 6.09
CA LEU A 165 2.80 9.45 5.72
C LEU A 165 4.10 9.06 6.44
N TYR A 166 4.04 8.57 7.68
CA TYR A 166 5.23 8.12 8.42
C TYR A 166 5.85 6.82 7.85
N LEU A 167 5.08 6.02 7.10
CA LEU A 167 5.54 4.77 6.50
C LEU A 167 6.20 4.92 5.11
N ILE A 168 6.14 6.11 4.51
CA ILE A 168 6.74 6.38 3.18
C ILE A 168 8.13 7.03 3.30
N GLN A 169 8.59 7.31 4.53
CA GLN A 169 9.89 7.96 4.80
C GLN A 169 10.87 7.14 5.65
N ALA A 170 10.69 5.82 5.76
CA ALA A 170 11.62 4.91 6.44
C ALA A 170 12.27 3.92 5.46
#